data_AF-A0A1I3T168-F1
#
_entry.id   AF-A0A1I3T168-F1
#
_cell.length_a   1.000
_cell.length_b   1.000
_cell.length_c   1.000
_cell.angle_alpha   90.00
_cell.angle_beta   90.00
_cell.angle_gamma   90.00
#
_symmetry.space_group_name_H-M   'P 1'
#
loop_
_entity.id
_entity.type
_entity.pdbx_description
1 polymer ?
#
loop_
_entity_poly.entity_id
_entity_poly.type
_entity_poly.pdbx_seq_one_letter_code
_entity_poly.pdbx_strand_id
1 'polypeptide(L)' 'MNYEVVCNDEGRFSIWPEGRILPLGWQNAGFSGSEKECLDWITEYWIDPKLNVSREQQG' A
#
# COMPACT_ATOMS: atom_id res chain seq x y z
N MET A 1 6.79 6.88 13.80
CA MET A 1 7.76 6.52 12.76
C MET A 1 6.96 6.36 11.50
N ASN A 2 7.31 7.13 10.47
CA ASN A 2 6.52 7.23 9.26
C ASN A 2 7.17 6.40 8.16
N TYR A 3 6.32 5.85 7.32
CA TYR A 3 6.66 5.04 6.17
C TYR A 3 6.00 5.64 4.94
N GLU A 4 6.63 5.46 3.79
CA GLU A 4 6.08 5.77 2.48
C GLU A 4 5.84 4.46 1.73
N VAL A 5 4.74 4.40 1.01
CA VAL A 5 4.46 3.30 0.09
C VAL A 5 5.30 3.53 -1.16
N VAL A 6 5.98 2.49 -1.59
CA VAL A 6 6.86 2.51 -2.76
C VAL A 6 6.45 1.40 -3.72
N CYS A 7 6.54 1.68 -5.02
CA CYS A 7 6.34 0.70 -6.07
C CYS A 7 7.61 0.52 -6.90
N ASN A 8 7.80 -0.67 -7.44
CA ASN A 8 8.88 -0.95 -8.38
C ASN A 8 8.37 -1.15 -9.81
N ASP A 9 9.28 -1.24 -10.78
CA ASP A 9 8.96 -1.44 -12.20
C ASP A 9 8.24 -2.78 -12.51
N GLU A 10 8.32 -3.76 -11.61
CA GLU A 10 7.59 -5.03 -11.71
C GLU A 10 6.16 -4.92 -11.15
N GLY A 11 5.76 -3.72 -10.73
CA GLY A 11 4.48 -3.46 -10.09
C GLY A 11 4.41 -4.03 -8.68
N ARG A 12 5.50 -4.24 -7.95
CA ARG A 12 5.42 -4.69 -6.55
C ARG A 12 5.39 -3.50 -5.60
N PHE A 13 4.56 -3.59 -4.56
CA PHE A 13 4.45 -2.53 -3.55
C PHE A 13 5.11 -2.97 -2.25
N SER A 14 5.71 -2.01 -1.57
CA SER A 14 6.33 -2.20 -0.25
C SER A 14 6.23 -0.92 0.56
N ILE A 15 6.52 -1.01 1.85
CA ILE A 15 6.67 0.16 2.72
C ILE A 15 8.15 0.45 2.91
N TRP A 16 8.51 1.73 2.93
CA TRP A 16 9.88 2.19 3.13
C TRP A 16 9.92 3.28 4.21
N PRO A 17 10.95 3.33 5.09
CA PRO A 17 11.03 4.38 6.10
C PRO A 17 11.15 5.75 5.45
N GLU A 18 10.30 6.68 5.88
CA GLU A 18 10.29 8.05 5.36
C GLU A 18 11.65 8.74 5.61
N GLY A 19 12.15 9.43 4.58
CA GLY A 19 13.43 10.15 4.65
C GLY A 19 14.68 9.30 4.41
N ARG A 20 14.52 8.02 4.04
CA ARG A 20 15.64 7.21 3.51
C ARG A 20 15.67 7.25 1.99
N ILE A 21 16.87 7.17 1.44
CA ILE A 21 17.07 7.05 -0.01
C ILE A 21 16.41 5.76 -0.52
N LEU A 22 15.63 5.87 -1.58
CA LEU A 22 15.01 4.73 -2.25
C LEU A 22 16.04 3.91 -3.02
N PRO A 23 15.95 2.56 -3.01
CA PRO A 23 16.76 1.74 -3.89
C PRO A 23 16.47 2.05 -5.37
N LEU A 24 17.43 1.76 -6.25
CA LEU A 24 17.24 1.92 -7.70
C LEU A 24 16.07 1.05 -8.17
N GLY A 25 15.19 1.63 -9.01
CA GLY A 25 13.99 0.95 -9.52
C GLY A 25 12.81 0.98 -8.56
N TRP A 26 12.90 1.69 -7.44
CA TRP A 26 11.77 1.98 -6.55
C TRP A 26 11.40 3.45 -6.60
N GLN A 27 10.10 3.73 -6.55
CA GLN A 27 9.54 5.07 -6.58
C GLN A 27 8.41 5.19 -5.55
N ASN A 28 8.17 6.40 -5.05
CA ASN A 28 7.07 6.65 -4.12
C ASN A 28 5.72 6.47 -4.85
N ALA A 29 4.81 5.71 -4.24
CA ALA A 29 3.49 5.39 -4.78
C ALA A 29 2.41 6.45 -4.46
N GLY A 30 2.77 7.51 -3.71
CA GLY A 30 1.91 8.65 -3.39
C GLY A 30 1.24 8.60 -2.01
N PHE A 31 1.58 7.62 -1.15
CA PHE A 31 1.03 7.49 0.20
C PHE A 31 2.13 7.41 1.25
N SER A 32 1.97 8.10 2.37
CA SER A 32 2.82 7.95 3.55
C SER A 32 2.01 8.06 4.84
N GLY A 33 2.47 7.38 5.88
CA GLY A 33 1.78 7.31 7.16
C GLY A 33 2.43 6.32 8.12
N SER A 34 1.65 5.83 9.08
CA SER A 34 2.09 4.73 9.94
C SER A 34 2.27 3.44 9.13
N GLU A 35 3.05 2.49 9.64
CA GLU A 35 3.21 1.16 9.03
C GLU A 35 1.85 0.53 8.68
N LYS A 36 0.92 0.56 9.64
CA LYS A 36 -0.44 0.02 9.46
C LYS A 36 -1.21 0.73 8.34
N GLU A 37 -1.18 2.05 8.30
CA GLU A 37 -1.89 2.84 7.28
C GLU A 37 -1.33 2.54 5.88
N CYS A 38 -0.01 2.41 5.75
CA CYS A 38 0.63 2.07 4.48
C CYS A 38 0.28 0.66 4.02
N LEU A 39 0.26 -0.32 4.93
CA LEU A 39 -0.12 -1.69 4.62
C LEU A 39 -1.60 -1.83 4.26
N ASP A 40 -2.48 -1.08 4.95
CA ASP A 40 -3.91 -1.01 4.64
C ASP A 40 -4.13 -0.43 3.24
N TRP A 41 -3.46 0.69 2.92
CA TRP A 41 -3.49 1.30 1.59
C TRP A 41 -3.01 0.34 0.50
N ILE A 42 -1.89 -0.37 0.72
CA ILE A 42 -1.39 -1.38 -0.23
C ILE A 42 -2.44 -2.49 -0.42
N THR A 43 -3.06 -2.96 0.66
CA THR A 43 -4.08 -4.01 0.60
C THR A 43 -5.32 -3.55 -0.15
N GLU A 44 -5.80 -2.34 0.09
CA GLU A 44 -6.94 -1.75 -0.62
C GLU A 44 -6.63 -1.52 -2.11
N TYR A 45 -5.42 -1.06 -2.44
CA TYR A 45 -5.01 -0.77 -3.81
C TYR A 45 -4.72 -2.04 -4.64
N TRP A 46 -4.24 -3.12 -4.01
CA TRP A 46 -3.92 -4.40 -4.68
C TRP A 46 -5.08 -5.37 -4.81
N ILE A 47 -6.14 -5.16 -4.05
CA ILE A 47 -7.38 -5.91 -4.26
C ILE A 47 -8.12 -5.26 -5.42
N ASP A 48 -7.92 -5.82 -6.61
CA ASP A 48 -8.79 -5.52 -7.75
C ASP A 48 -10.28 -5.80 -7.38
N PRO A 49 -11.21 -4.91 -7.74
CA PRO A 49 -12.48 -4.65 -7.04
C PRO A 49 -13.61 -5.66 -7.35
N LYS A 50 -13.44 -6.93 -6.96
CA LYS A 50 -14.53 -7.93 -6.95
C LYS A 50 -15.01 -8.35 -5.57
N LEU A 51 -14.63 -7.62 -4.52
CA LEU A 51 -15.26 -7.78 -3.21
C LEU A 51 -15.95 -6.48 -2.75
N ASN A 52 -16.70 -5.84 -3.66
CA ASN A 52 -17.87 -5.08 -3.25
C ASN A 52 -18.87 -6.06 -2.62
N VAL A 53 -18.88 -6.10 -1.29
CA VAL A 53 -19.99 -6.44 -0.41
C VAL A 53 -20.90 -7.61 -0.85
N SER A 54 -20.64 -8.81 -0.32
CA SER A 54 -21.75 -9.54 0.33
C SER A 54 -21.71 -9.17 1.81
N ARG A 55 -22.11 -7.92 2.12
CA ARG A 55 -22.92 -7.69 3.32
C ARG A 55 -24.33 -8.15 2.96
N GLU A 56 -24.50 -9.46 2.91
CA GLU A 56 -25.81 -10.08 3.05
C GLU A 56 -26.00 -10.33 4.53
N GLN A 57 -27.02 -9.67 5.05
CA GLN A 57 -27.44 -9.68 6.43
C GLN A 57 -27.99 -11.06 6.82
N GLN A 58 -27.94 -11.31 8.14
CA GLN A 58 -28.92 -12.00 8.98
C GLN A 58 -28.45 -13.31 9.60
N GLY A 59 -28.62 -13.37 10.93
CA GLY A 59 -28.80 -14.59 11.70
C GLY A 59 -27.78 -14.78 12.80
#